data_AF-A0A6B2URS0-F1
#
_entry.id   AF-A0A6B2URS0-F1
#
_cell.length_a   1.000
_cell.length_b   1.000
_cell.length_c   1.000
_cell.angle_alpha   90.00
_cell.angle_beta   90.00
_cell.angle_gamma   90.00
#
_symmetry.space_group_name_H-M   'P 1'
#
loop_
_entity.id
_entity.type
_entity.pdbx_description
1 polymer ?
#
loop_
_entity_poly.entity_id
_entity_poly.type
_entity_poly.pdbx_seq_one_letter_code
_entity_poly.pdbx_strand_id
1 'polypeptide(L)' 'AVGAGKVRETACGARGAERPAYRVVATVRERTECPERTELYVTVGGARPVGCAVPVRGQDAPRLAPVPVA' A
#
# COMPACT_ATOMS: atom_id res chain seq x y z
N ALA A 1 14.99 -8.47 15.75
CA ALA A 1 15.38 -8.55 14.33
C ALA A 1 14.41 -7.70 13.52
N VAL A 2 14.89 -6.65 12.84
CA VAL A 2 14.11 -5.94 11.80
C VAL A 2 14.28 -6.75 10.52
N GLY A 3 13.17 -7.13 9.89
CA GLY A 3 13.19 -7.97 8.68
C GLY A 3 14.04 -7.34 7.58
N ALA A 4 14.74 -8.16 6.80
CA ALA A 4 15.62 -7.75 5.71
C ALA A 4 14.87 -7.17 4.48
N GLY A 5 13.68 -6.62 4.67
CA GLY A 5 12.89 -5.95 3.63
C GLY A 5 13.35 -4.50 3.49
N LYS A 6 14.07 -4.19 2.40
CA LYS A 6 14.39 -2.79 2.06
C LYS A 6 13.11 -2.10 1.61
N VAL A 7 12.72 -1.03 2.29
CA VAL A 7 11.60 -0.17 1.91
C VAL A 7 12.17 1.10 1.29
N ARG A 8 11.67 1.48 0.10
CA ARG A 8 12.03 2.75 -0.55
C ARG A 8 10.95 3.79 -0.26
N GLU A 9 11.31 4.89 0.39
CA GLU A 9 10.41 6.04 0.50
C GLU A 9 10.12 6.60 -0.89
N THR A 10 8.86 6.97 -1.10
CA THR A 10 8.37 7.52 -2.37
C THR A 10 8.03 9.00 -2.17
N ALA A 11 8.41 9.84 -3.12
CA ALA A 11 8.16 11.28 -3.02
C ALA A 11 6.66 11.60 -2.86
N CYS A 12 6.36 12.59 -2.04
CA CYS A 12 5.00 13.06 -1.78
C CYS A 12 4.46 13.74 -3.06
N GLY A 13 3.73 12.99 -3.89
CA GLY A 13 3.23 13.46 -5.19
C GLY A 13 3.68 12.64 -6.39
N ALA A 14 4.43 11.55 -6.19
CA ALA A 14 4.87 10.67 -7.27
C ALA A 14 3.68 10.08 -8.06
N ARG A 15 3.82 10.04 -9.39
CA ARG A 15 2.80 9.58 -10.34
C ARG A 15 3.39 8.54 -11.30
N GLY A 16 2.53 7.84 -12.02
CA GLY A 16 2.95 6.85 -13.03
C GLY A 16 3.84 5.76 -12.43
N ALA A 17 4.97 5.50 -13.08
CA ALA A 17 5.95 4.48 -12.68
C ALA A 17 6.61 4.73 -11.32
N GLU A 18 6.54 5.94 -10.79
CA GLU A 18 7.11 6.30 -9.49
C GLU A 18 6.11 6.16 -8.33
N ARG A 19 4.88 5.69 -8.59
CA ARG A 19 3.89 5.50 -7.53
C ARG A 19 4.39 4.52 -6.48
N PRO A 20 4.09 4.76 -5.19
CA PRO A 20 4.52 3.87 -4.11
C PRO A 20 3.88 2.51 -4.32
N ALA A 21 4.59 1.40 -4.06
CA ALA A 21 4.04 0.05 -4.26
C ALA A 21 2.90 -0.31 -3.28
N TYR A 22 2.78 0.43 -2.17
CA TYR A 22 1.77 0.22 -1.14
C TYR A 22 1.15 1.56 -0.71
N ARG A 23 -0.12 1.52 -0.29
CA ARG A 23 -0.82 2.64 0.31
C ARG A 23 -1.36 2.24 1.67
N VAL A 24 -1.14 3.09 2.68
CA VAL A 24 -1.77 2.97 4.00
C VAL A 24 -3.25 3.36 3.85
N VAL A 25 -4.16 2.46 4.19
CA VAL A 25 -5.62 2.66 4.06
C VAL A 25 -6.32 2.86 5.41
N ALA A 26 -5.68 2.46 6.50
CA ALA A 26 -6.19 2.64 7.86
C ALA A 26 -5.05 2.82 8.86
N THR A 27 -5.32 3.51 9.96
CA THR A 27 -4.48 3.51 11.17
C THR A 27 -5.29 2.95 12.33
N VAL A 28 -4.76 1.95 13.02
CA VAL A 28 -5.45 1.23 14.11
C VAL A 28 -4.54 1.11 15.34
N ARG A 29 -5.07 0.63 16.47
CA ARG A 29 -4.28 0.44 17.69
C ARG A 29 -3.49 -0.86 17.62
N GLU A 30 -4.09 -1.91 17.11
CA GLU A 30 -3.55 -3.26 17.07
C GLU A 30 -3.65 -3.88 15.68
N ARG A 31 -2.70 -4.76 15.33
CA ARG A 31 -2.65 -5.39 13.99
C ARG A 31 -3.90 -6.23 13.67
N THR A 32 -4.53 -6.79 14.69
CA THR A 32 -5.76 -7.58 14.59
C THR A 32 -6.97 -6.77 14.12
N GLU A 33 -6.93 -5.45 14.26
CA GLU A 33 -7.96 -4.53 13.78
C GLU A 33 -7.77 -4.15 12.30
N CYS A 34 -6.65 -4.56 11.67
CA CYS A 34 -6.43 -4.29 10.26
C CYS A 34 -7.37 -5.14 9.37
N PRO A 35 -7.83 -4.59 8.23
CA PRO A 35 -8.57 -5.37 7.24
C PRO A 35 -7.77 -6.59 6.77
N GLU A 36 -8.45 -7.70 6.44
CA GLU A 36 -7.80 -8.95 6.00
C GLU A 36 -6.90 -8.78 4.77
N ARG A 37 -7.22 -7.82 3.89
CA ARG A 37 -6.40 -7.45 2.70
C ARG A 37 -5.06 -6.76 3.02
N THR A 38 -4.70 -6.61 4.29
CA THR A 38 -3.47 -5.94 4.72
C THR A 38 -2.26 -6.85 4.47
N GLU A 39 -1.34 -6.39 3.63
CA GLU A 39 -0.12 -7.15 3.28
C GLU A 39 1.14 -6.52 3.90
N LEU A 40 1.08 -5.26 4.34
CA LEU A 40 2.19 -4.55 4.95
C LEU A 40 1.72 -3.78 6.19
N TYR A 41 2.46 -3.91 7.29
CA TYR A 41 2.26 -3.12 8.51
C TYR A 41 3.38 -2.10 8.64
N VAL A 42 3.02 -0.85 8.89
CA VAL A 42 3.97 0.24 9.14
C VAL A 42 3.72 0.86 10.49
N THR A 43 4.79 1.24 11.20
CA THR A 43 4.67 2.00 12.44
C THR A 43 4.46 3.47 12.10
N VAL A 44 3.38 4.06 12.59
CA VAL A 44 3.09 5.49 12.50
C VAL A 44 3.06 6.10 13.89
N GLY A 45 3.27 7.41 14.01
CA GLY A 45 3.15 8.11 15.29
C GLY A 45 1.70 8.29 15.73
N GLY A 46 1.49 8.57 17.02
CA GLY A 46 0.19 8.96 17.59
C GLY A 46 -0.60 7.81 18.23
N ALA A 47 -1.89 8.06 18.49
CA ALA A 47 -2.75 7.16 19.28
C ALA A 47 -3.20 5.87 18.57
N ARG A 48 -2.91 5.75 17.26
CA ARG A 48 -3.19 4.58 16.43
C ARG A 48 -1.91 4.23 15.66
N PRO A 49 -0.95 3.55 16.32
CA PRO A 49 0.42 3.44 15.83
C PRO A 49 0.60 2.44 14.68
N VAL A 50 -0.44 1.69 14.29
CA VAL A 50 -0.34 0.68 13.24
C VAL A 50 -0.99 1.19 11.97
N GLY A 51 -0.19 1.42 10.92
CA GLY A 51 -0.68 1.65 9.57
C GLY A 51 -0.90 0.34 8.82
N CYS A 52 -2.13 0.08 8.40
CA CYS A 52 -2.50 -1.06 7.57
C CYS A 52 -2.32 -0.68 6.09
N ALA A 53 -1.35 -1.29 5.41
CA ALA A 53 -1.03 -0.99 4.02
C ALA A 53 -1.35 -2.15 3.08
N VAL A 54 -1.83 -1.78 1.89
CA VAL A 54 -2.27 -2.69 0.83
C VAL A 54 -1.51 -2.36 -0.45
N PRO A 55 -1.23 -3.36 -1.31
CA PRO A 55 -0.51 -3.11 -2.56
C PRO A 55 -1.37 -2.24 -3.50
N VAL A 56 -0.73 -1.33 -4.22
CA VAL A 56 -1.40 -0.55 -5.28
C VAL A 56 -1.25 -1.23 -6.64
N ARG A 57 -1.65 -2.49 -6.77
CA ARG A 57 -1.61 -3.13 -8.10
C ARG A 57 -2.72 -2.57 -8.96
N GLY A 58 -2.42 -1.82 -10.02
CA GLY A 58 -3.31 -1.66 -11.20
C GLY A 58 -4.78 -1.24 -11.00
N GLN A 59 -5.26 -0.94 -9.79
CA GLN A 59 -6.65 -0.56 -9.51
C GLN A 59 -6.95 0.91 -9.89
N ASP A 60 -5.90 1.66 -10.26
CA ASP A 60 -5.97 2.95 -10.98
C ASP A 60 -5.42 2.84 -12.42
N ALA A 61 -5.05 1.64 -12.89
CA ALA A 61 -4.92 1.47 -14.33
C ALA A 61 -6.36 1.47 -14.85
N PRO A 62 -6.73 2.32 -15.84
CA PRO A 62 -8.00 2.09 -16.52
C PRO A 62 -7.98 0.62 -16.92
N ARG A 63 -9.05 -0.12 -16.60
CA ARG A 63 -9.25 -1.47 -17.12
C ARG A 63 -8.81 -1.41 -18.57
N LEU A 64 -7.67 -2.03 -18.91
CA LEU A 64 -7.36 -2.28 -20.32
C LEU A 64 -8.47 -3.23 -20.72
N ALA A 65 -9.51 -2.69 -21.34
CA ALA A 65 -10.54 -3.52 -21.94
C ALA A 65 -9.82 -4.52 -22.84
N PRO A 66 -10.22 -5.80 -22.84
CA PRO A 66 -9.62 -6.77 -23.75
C PRO A 66 -9.71 -6.22 -25.17
N VAL A 67 -8.57 -6.10 -25.85
CA VAL A 67 -8.52 -5.71 -27.26
C VAL A 67 -9.26 -6.80 -28.05
N PRO A 68 -10.32 -6.49 -28.82
CA PRO A 68 -10.94 -7.49 -29.66
C PRO A 68 -9.94 -7.91 -30.74
N VAL A 69 -9.69 -9.22 -30.83
CA VAL A 69 -8.98 -9.81 -31.96
C VAL A 69 -10.00 -9.88 -33.10
N ALA A 70 -9.82 -9.05 -34.12
CA ALA A 70 -10.55 -9.11 -35.37
C ALA A 70 -9.92 -10.15 -36.31
#